data_AF-A0A6P3YV83-F1
#
_entry.id   AF-A0A6P3YV83-F1
#
_cell.length_a   1.000
_cell.length_b   1.000
_cell.length_c   1.000
_cell.angle_alpha   90.00
_cell.angle_beta   90.00
_cell.angle_gamma   90.00
#
_symmetry.space_group_name_H-M   'P 1'
#
loop_
_entity.id
_entity.type
_entity.pdbx_description
1 polymer ?
#
loop_
_entity_poly.entity_id
_entity_poly.type
_entity_poly.pdbx_seq_one_letter_code
_entity_poly.pdbx_strand_id
1 'polypeptide(L)'
;MGTRLLHLWLRYQSLSVLQFNTINLKRARILVKSHVLHSSVPGCTDCNREENILLWQRFIKPRIIFGVPLEEIMGGERSVSTLKALLKLYEKEKFILVVNKQQIEFEGLVSFKVGGTGISVLRSLWQTYWLHEKWDSFGDAFDQLAQSLKEMDDNFEDFIQQLNMTGWDTQQINLKVPKEISIDELDPI
;
A
#
# COMPACT_ATOMS: atom_id res chain seq x y z
N MET A 1 -13.99 -1.08 35.72
CA MET A 1 -14.23 -1.43 34.30
C MET A 1 -15.06 -0.36 33.57
N GLY A 2 -16.17 0.15 34.12
CA GLY A 2 -17.06 1.12 33.43
C GLY A 2 -16.44 2.47 33.06
N THR A 3 -15.61 3.06 33.92
CA THR A 3 -14.97 4.37 33.66
C THR A 3 -14.00 4.33 32.46
N ARG A 4 -13.30 3.21 32.26
CA ARG A 4 -12.34 3.03 31.17
C ARG A 4 -13.04 2.85 29.82
N LEU A 5 -14.15 2.11 29.80
CA LEU A 5 -14.99 1.94 28.61
C LEU A 5 -15.68 3.26 28.23
N LEU A 6 -16.20 3.99 29.23
CA LEU A 6 -16.79 5.30 29.02
C LEU A 6 -15.77 6.30 28.45
N HIS A 7 -14.55 6.32 28.99
CA HIS A 7 -13.47 7.17 28.48
C HIS A 7 -13.08 6.83 27.03
N LEU A 8 -12.98 5.54 26.69
CA LEU A 8 -12.69 5.10 25.32
C LEU A 8 -13.83 5.49 24.36
N TRP A 9 -15.08 5.34 24.79
CA TRP A 9 -16.25 5.72 24.01
C TRP A 9 -16.33 7.24 23.78
N LEU A 10 -16.13 8.06 24.82
CA LEU A 10 -16.10 9.52 24.68
C LEU A 10 -14.95 9.97 23.77
N ARG A 11 -13.76 9.37 23.92
CA ARG A 11 -12.64 9.63 23.02
C ARG A 11 -12.98 9.26 21.58
N TYR A 12 -13.65 8.13 21.35
CA TYR A 12 -14.12 7.74 20.03
C TYR A 12 -15.11 8.77 19.45
N GLN A 13 -16.10 9.21 20.21
CA GLN A 13 -17.06 10.24 19.78
C GLN A 13 -16.36 11.55 19.39
N SER A 14 -15.39 11.98 20.19
CA SER A 14 -14.56 13.15 19.87
C SER A 14 -13.77 12.95 18.59
N LEU A 15 -13.20 11.76 18.36
CA LEU A 15 -12.44 11.48 17.14
C LEU A 15 -13.33 11.36 15.89
N SER A 16 -14.55 10.81 16.00
CA SER A 16 -15.44 10.58 14.87
C SER A 16 -15.99 11.84 14.21
N VAL A 17 -15.92 12.99 14.91
CA VAL A 17 -16.35 14.28 14.38
C VAL A 17 -15.20 15.12 13.82
N LEU A 18 -13.95 14.69 14.05
CA LEU A 18 -12.78 15.39 13.51
C LEU A 18 -12.63 15.08 12.03
N GLN A 19 -12.38 16.13 11.24
CA GLN A 19 -12.08 16.03 9.83
C GLN A 19 -10.62 16.39 9.61
N PHE A 20 -9.88 15.48 9.02
CA PHE A 20 -8.47 15.67 8.70
C PHE A 20 -8.26 15.59 7.20
N ASN A 21 -7.46 16.51 6.66
CA ASN A 21 -7.02 16.50 5.27
C ASN A 21 -5.69 15.76 5.06
N THR A 22 -5.17 15.10 6.10
CA THR A 22 -3.92 14.34 6.05
C THR A 22 -4.16 12.86 5.73
N ILE A 23 -3.25 12.28 4.94
CA ILE A 23 -3.34 10.90 4.50
C ILE A 23 -2.59 9.98 5.48
N ASN A 24 -3.35 9.18 6.23
CA ASN A 24 -2.83 8.05 6.99
C ASN A 24 -2.99 6.73 6.20
N LEU A 25 -2.47 5.61 6.71
CA LEU A 25 -2.54 4.34 5.97
C LEU A 25 -3.97 3.84 5.72
N LYS A 26 -4.91 4.03 6.65
CA LYS A 26 -6.31 3.61 6.46
C LYS A 26 -7.00 4.45 5.38
N ARG A 27 -6.80 5.76 5.39
CA ARG A 27 -7.32 6.67 4.37
C ARG A 27 -6.69 6.40 3.02
N ALA A 28 -5.37 6.19 2.97
CA ALA A 28 -4.67 5.81 1.75
C ALA A 28 -5.30 4.56 1.11
N ARG A 29 -5.66 3.55 1.91
CA ARG A 29 -6.37 2.36 1.43
C ARG A 29 -7.74 2.66 0.83
N ILE A 30 -8.54 3.51 1.48
CA ILE A 30 -9.86 3.93 0.96
C ILE A 30 -9.71 4.69 -0.36
N LEU A 31 -8.80 5.68 -0.39
CA LEU A 31 -8.53 6.54 -1.54
C LEU A 31 -8.05 5.72 -2.75
N VAL A 32 -7.06 4.86 -2.52
CA VAL A 32 -6.52 3.96 -3.55
C VAL A 32 -7.58 2.99 -4.04
N LYS A 33 -8.34 2.36 -3.14
CA LYS A 33 -9.40 1.42 -3.53
C LYS A 33 -10.43 2.10 -4.43
N SER A 34 -10.90 3.28 -4.04
CA SER A 34 -11.87 4.04 -4.82
C SER A 34 -11.33 4.42 -6.18
N HIS A 35 -10.06 4.86 -6.25
CA HIS A 35 -9.42 5.19 -7.52
C HIS A 35 -9.25 3.98 -8.43
N VAL A 36 -8.78 2.84 -7.92
CA VAL A 36 -8.59 1.62 -8.70
C VAL A 36 -9.93 1.09 -9.26
N LEU A 37 -11.01 1.16 -8.47
CA LEU A 37 -12.31 0.62 -8.86
C LEU A 37 -13.16 1.57 -9.71
N HIS A 38 -13.05 2.87 -9.46
CA HIS A 38 -13.99 3.88 -9.98
C HIS A 38 -13.30 5.04 -10.69
N SER A 39 -11.96 5.05 -10.75
CA SER A 39 -11.18 6.18 -11.29
C SER A 39 -11.55 7.52 -10.64
N SER A 40 -11.95 7.47 -9.36
CA SER A 40 -12.40 8.62 -8.59
C SER A 40 -11.80 8.60 -7.19
N VAL A 41 -11.40 9.75 -6.67
CA VAL A 41 -10.90 9.91 -5.31
C VAL A 41 -11.96 10.61 -4.43
N PRO A 42 -12.37 10.04 -3.29
CA PRO A 42 -13.29 10.70 -2.39
C PRO A 42 -12.66 11.92 -1.71
N GLY A 43 -13.48 12.94 -1.47
CA GLY A 43 -13.09 14.11 -0.69
C GLY A 43 -12.77 13.77 0.77
N CYS A 44 -12.10 14.71 1.44
CA CYS A 44 -11.72 14.55 2.85
C CYS A 44 -12.92 14.20 3.73
N THR A 45 -14.06 14.86 3.57
CA THR A 45 -15.27 14.64 4.38
C THR A 45 -15.79 13.21 4.26
N ASP A 46 -15.85 12.69 3.03
CA ASP A 46 -16.42 11.37 2.76
C ASP A 46 -15.47 10.26 3.24
N CYS A 47 -14.16 10.42 3.00
CA CYS A 47 -13.17 9.47 3.48
C CYS A 47 -13.07 9.44 5.01
N ASN A 48 -13.13 10.60 5.70
CA ASN A 48 -13.15 10.63 7.17
C ASN A 48 -14.41 9.95 7.73
N ARG A 49 -15.54 10.04 7.02
CA ARG A 49 -16.79 9.34 7.39
C ARG A 49 -16.68 7.82 7.17
N GLU A 50 -16.02 7.39 6.10
CA GLU A 50 -15.80 5.97 5.78
C GLU A 50 -14.73 5.33 6.68
N GLU A 51 -13.76 6.10 7.18
CA GLU A 51 -12.68 5.61 8.02
C GLU A 51 -13.20 4.97 9.32
N ASN A 52 -13.07 3.65 9.41
CA ASN A 52 -13.26 2.96 10.69
C ASN A 52 -12.03 3.13 11.59
N ILE A 53 -12.10 4.07 12.53
CA ILE A 53 -11.02 4.41 13.47
C ILE A 53 -10.63 3.21 14.34
N LEU A 54 -11.58 2.35 14.71
CA LEU A 54 -11.35 1.21 15.60
C LEU A 54 -10.89 -0.05 14.86
N LEU A 55 -11.08 -0.14 13.54
CA LEU A 55 -10.67 -1.31 12.76
C LEU A 55 -9.15 -1.43 12.73
N TRP A 56 -8.60 -2.57 13.18
CA TRP A 56 -7.16 -2.78 13.14
C TRP A 56 -6.70 -3.07 11.72
N GLN A 57 -5.53 -2.54 11.35
CA GLN A 57 -4.98 -2.63 9.99
C GLN A 57 -4.86 -4.08 9.49
N ARG A 58 -4.59 -5.04 10.38
CA ARG A 58 -4.49 -6.47 10.04
C ARG A 58 -5.77 -7.09 9.47
N PHE A 59 -6.93 -6.49 9.75
CA PHE A 59 -8.23 -6.98 9.29
C PHE A 59 -8.72 -6.28 8.02
N ILE A 60 -7.98 -5.28 7.53
CA ILE A 60 -8.34 -4.57 6.30
C ILE A 60 -7.84 -5.37 5.10
N LYS A 61 -8.70 -5.54 4.08
CA LYS A 61 -8.37 -6.22 2.82
C LYS A 61 -8.00 -5.23 1.69
N PRO A 62 -7.09 -5.60 0.78
CA PRO A 62 -6.21 -6.78 0.84
C PRO A 62 -5.27 -6.75 2.05
N ARG A 63 -4.80 -7.94 2.45
CA ARG A 63 -3.75 -8.02 3.47
C ARG A 63 -2.44 -7.61 2.81
N ILE A 64 -1.74 -6.65 3.44
CA ILE A 64 -0.46 -6.14 2.94
C ILE A 64 0.49 -6.12 4.12
N ILE A 65 1.64 -6.78 3.95
CA ILE A 65 2.73 -6.78 4.91
C ILE A 65 3.84 -5.89 4.35
N PHE A 66 4.13 -4.80 5.05
CA PHE A 66 5.15 -3.83 4.66
C PHE A 66 6.46 -4.09 5.40
N GLY A 67 7.58 -3.88 4.71
CA GLY A 67 8.91 -4.02 5.28
C GLY A 67 9.33 -5.47 5.46
N VAL A 68 8.98 -6.34 4.51
CA VAL A 68 9.39 -7.75 4.54
C VAL A 68 10.84 -7.87 4.06
N PRO A 69 11.70 -8.68 4.72
CA PRO A 69 13.06 -8.99 4.23
C PRO A 69 13.03 -9.53 2.81
N LEU A 70 14.02 -9.15 2.01
CA LEU A 70 14.11 -9.65 0.63
C LEU A 70 14.23 -11.18 0.63
N GLU A 71 14.90 -11.74 1.64
CA GLU A 71 15.04 -13.17 1.89
C GLU A 71 13.69 -13.86 2.09
N GLU A 72 12.78 -13.22 2.83
CA GLU A 72 11.42 -13.71 3.08
C GLU A 72 10.54 -13.58 1.83
N ILE A 73 10.68 -12.49 1.07
CA ILE A 73 10.05 -12.36 -0.27
C ILE A 73 10.51 -13.46 -1.22
N MET A 74 11.77 -13.90 -1.11
CA MET A 74 12.35 -14.94 -1.95
C MET A 74 11.93 -16.36 -1.55
N GLY A 75 11.33 -16.57 -0.36
CA GLY A 75 10.82 -17.87 0.06
C GLY A 75 11.90 -18.97 0.11
N GLY A 76 13.11 -18.64 0.56
CA GLY A 76 14.21 -19.60 0.80
C GLY A 76 14.85 -20.27 -0.44
N GLU A 77 14.08 -20.51 -1.51
CA GLU A 77 14.49 -21.35 -2.66
C GLU A 77 14.20 -20.73 -4.04
N ARG A 78 13.92 -19.43 -4.17
CA ARG A 78 13.88 -18.81 -5.51
C ARG A 78 15.26 -18.74 -6.13
N SER A 79 15.35 -19.11 -7.41
CA SER A 79 16.57 -19.00 -8.19
C SER A 79 17.08 -17.55 -8.22
N VAL A 80 18.41 -17.39 -8.21
CA VAL A 80 19.09 -16.08 -8.39
C VAL A 80 18.61 -15.37 -9.67
N SER A 81 18.20 -16.11 -10.69
CA SER A 81 17.62 -15.55 -11.92
C SER A 81 16.28 -14.84 -11.68
N THR A 82 15.41 -15.39 -10.83
CA THR A 82 14.12 -14.78 -10.48
C THR A 82 14.31 -13.49 -9.69
N LEU A 83 15.30 -13.47 -8.79
CA LEU A 83 15.66 -12.25 -8.06
C LEU A 83 16.13 -11.15 -9.01
N LYS A 84 17.04 -11.48 -9.93
CA LYS A 84 17.53 -10.51 -10.93
C LYS A 84 16.40 -9.99 -11.81
N ALA A 85 15.46 -10.84 -12.21
CA ALA A 85 14.30 -10.43 -12.98
C ALA A 85 13.39 -9.47 -12.19
N LEU A 86 13.13 -9.74 -10.91
CA LEU A 86 12.33 -8.86 -10.05
C LEU A 86 13.04 -7.51 -9.79
N LEU A 87 14.34 -7.53 -9.50
CA LEU A 87 15.11 -6.30 -9.32
C LEU A 87 15.10 -5.43 -10.57
N LYS A 88 15.22 -6.06 -11.75
CA LYS A 88 15.12 -5.37 -13.04
C LYS A 88 13.70 -4.83 -13.30
N LEU A 89 12.67 -5.59 -12.94
CA LEU A 89 11.28 -5.17 -13.12
C LEU A 89 10.96 -3.92 -12.27
N TYR A 90 11.44 -3.87 -11.03
CA TYR A 90 11.22 -2.76 -10.09
C TYR A 90 12.37 -1.75 -10.10
N GLU A 91 13.20 -1.68 -11.15
CA GLU A 91 14.38 -0.80 -11.20
C GLU A 91 14.01 0.68 -10.94
N LYS A 92 12.90 1.15 -11.52
CA LYS A 92 12.41 2.52 -11.36
C LYS A 92 11.74 2.79 -10.01
N GLU A 93 11.34 1.74 -9.30
CA GLU A 93 10.61 1.84 -8.05
C GLU A 93 11.53 1.72 -6.83
N LYS A 94 11.14 2.39 -5.74
CA LYS A 94 11.80 2.29 -4.43
C LYS A 94 11.18 1.23 -3.52
N PHE A 95 10.44 0.29 -4.11
CA PHE A 95 9.87 -0.85 -3.42
C PHE A 95 9.84 -2.06 -4.36
N ILE A 96 9.66 -3.25 -3.79
CA ILE A 96 9.43 -4.50 -4.50
C ILE A 96 8.17 -5.12 -3.91
N LEU A 97 7.22 -5.47 -4.77
CA LEU A 97 5.98 -6.14 -4.39
C LEU A 97 5.96 -7.57 -4.95
N VAL A 98 5.53 -8.51 -4.11
CA VAL A 98 5.29 -9.91 -4.47
C VAL A 98 4.00 -10.37 -3.81
N VAL A 99 3.23 -11.19 -4.50
CA VAL A 99 2.02 -11.82 -3.95
C VAL A 99 2.40 -13.15 -3.28
N ASN A 100 1.98 -13.33 -2.03
CA ASN A 100 2.18 -14.58 -1.30
C ASN A 100 1.18 -15.65 -1.78
N LYS A 101 1.66 -16.55 -2.65
CA LYS A 101 0.85 -17.68 -3.16
C LYS A 101 0.60 -18.79 -2.14
N GLN A 102 1.25 -18.77 -0.97
CA GLN A 102 1.07 -19.81 0.06
C GLN A 102 -0.23 -19.61 0.86
N GLN A 103 -0.85 -18.43 0.77
CA GLN A 103 -2.10 -18.12 1.44
C GLN A 103 -3.29 -18.37 0.52
N ILE A 104 -4.39 -18.85 1.10
CA ILE A 104 -5.67 -19.04 0.39
C ILE A 104 -6.24 -17.68 -0.03
N GLU A 105 -6.06 -16.67 0.82
CA GLU A 105 -6.48 -15.30 0.54
C GLU A 105 -5.30 -14.47 0.03
N PHE A 106 -5.61 -13.51 -0.86
CA PHE A 106 -4.60 -12.59 -1.41
C PHE A 106 -3.86 -11.84 -0.30
N GLU A 107 -2.52 -11.92 -0.35
CA GLU A 107 -1.61 -11.22 0.55
C GLU A 107 -0.44 -10.65 -0.24
N GLY A 108 -0.28 -9.33 -0.18
CA GLY A 108 0.86 -8.62 -0.78
C GLY A 108 2.00 -8.47 0.22
N LEU A 109 3.22 -8.82 -0.19
CA LEU A 109 4.45 -8.61 0.57
C LEU A 109 5.26 -7.50 -0.09
N VAL A 110 5.55 -6.44 0.65
CA VAL A 110 6.27 -5.27 0.16
C VAL A 110 7.58 -5.12 0.92
N SER A 111 8.68 -5.04 0.17
CA SER A 111 9.99 -4.62 0.69
C SER A 111 10.35 -3.25 0.12
N PHE A 112 11.04 -2.43 0.89
CA PHE A 112 11.45 -1.09 0.47
C PHE A 112 12.95 -1.04 0.20
N LYS A 113 13.32 -0.36 -0.87
CA LYS A 113 14.72 -0.04 -1.16
C LYS A 113 15.16 1.18 -0.34
N VAL A 114 16.47 1.37 -0.22
CA VAL A 114 17.01 2.59 0.39
C VAL A 114 16.46 3.83 -0.31
N GLY A 115 16.04 4.83 0.50
CA GLY A 115 15.45 6.07 0.01
C GLY A 115 13.95 6.01 -0.30
N GLY A 116 13.26 4.90 0.02
CA GLY A 116 11.80 4.84 -0.04
C GLY A 116 11.13 5.94 0.81
N THR A 117 10.07 6.55 0.28
CA THR A 117 9.30 7.62 0.95
C THR A 117 7.84 7.22 1.15
N GLY A 118 7.03 8.11 1.75
CA GLY A 118 5.58 7.90 1.83
C GLY A 118 4.92 7.71 0.46
N ILE A 119 5.49 8.30 -0.60
CA ILE A 119 5.04 8.06 -1.98
C ILE A 119 5.31 6.62 -2.40
N SER A 120 6.46 6.04 -2.05
CA SER A 120 6.76 4.63 -2.33
C SER A 120 5.76 3.69 -1.66
N VAL A 121 5.35 4.02 -0.43
CA VAL A 121 4.28 3.30 0.26
C VAL A 121 2.98 3.44 -0.52
N LEU A 122 2.59 4.66 -0.91
CA LEU A 122 1.36 4.92 -1.63
C LEU A 122 1.29 4.22 -3.00
N ARG A 123 2.40 4.21 -3.75
CA ARG A 123 2.56 3.46 -5.01
C ARG A 123 2.41 1.96 -4.78
N SER A 124 3.10 1.41 -3.77
CA SER A 124 2.96 -0.01 -3.44
C SER A 124 1.53 -0.39 -3.04
N LEU A 125 0.81 0.50 -2.32
CA LEU A 125 -0.61 0.31 -2.06
C LEU A 125 -1.41 0.27 -3.36
N TRP A 126 -1.22 1.27 -4.23
CA TRP A 126 -1.94 1.36 -5.48
C TRP A 126 -1.82 0.09 -6.30
N GLN A 127 -0.58 -0.35 -6.54
CA GLN A 127 -0.30 -1.58 -7.27
C GLN A 127 -0.93 -2.80 -6.60
N THR A 128 -0.85 -2.90 -5.27
CA THR A 128 -1.40 -4.03 -4.52
C THR A 128 -2.93 -4.10 -4.62
N TYR A 129 -3.63 -2.96 -4.60
CA TYR A 129 -5.08 -2.92 -4.78
C TYR A 129 -5.47 -3.30 -6.21
N TRP A 130 -4.75 -2.80 -7.22
CA TRP A 130 -5.00 -3.20 -8.60
C TRP A 130 -4.80 -4.70 -8.79
N LEU A 131 -3.73 -5.26 -8.22
CA LEU A 131 -3.49 -6.71 -8.24
C LEU A 131 -4.60 -7.46 -7.52
N HIS A 132 -5.00 -7.04 -6.31
CA HIS A 132 -6.08 -7.71 -5.58
C HIS A 132 -7.37 -7.85 -6.40
N GLU A 133 -7.74 -6.83 -7.17
CA GLU A 133 -8.96 -6.85 -7.99
C GLU A 133 -8.83 -7.70 -9.26
N LYS A 134 -7.63 -7.81 -9.83
CA LYS A 134 -7.38 -8.48 -11.12
C LYS A 134 -6.52 -9.73 -11.04
N TRP A 135 -6.24 -10.21 -9.82
CA TRP A 135 -5.34 -11.34 -9.60
C TRP A 135 -5.93 -12.61 -10.17
N ASP A 136 -5.20 -13.22 -11.10
CA ASP A 136 -5.46 -14.57 -11.57
C ASP A 136 -4.47 -15.53 -10.91
N SER A 137 -4.97 -16.38 -10.01
CA SER A 137 -4.15 -17.37 -9.30
C SER A 137 -3.49 -18.39 -10.23
N PHE A 138 -4.07 -18.63 -11.41
CA PHE A 138 -3.57 -19.58 -12.40
C PHE A 138 -2.63 -18.93 -13.42
N GLY A 139 -2.59 -17.59 -13.49
CA GLY A 139 -1.74 -16.84 -14.39
C GLY A 139 -0.27 -16.77 -13.95
N ASP A 140 0.59 -16.34 -14.87
CA ASP A 140 1.98 -16.04 -14.55
C ASP A 140 2.05 -14.83 -13.61
N ALA A 141 2.75 -14.99 -12.50
CA ALA A 141 2.82 -13.95 -11.47
C ALA A 141 3.70 -12.78 -11.90
N PHE A 142 4.75 -13.05 -12.68
CA PHE A 142 5.69 -12.02 -13.11
C PHE A 142 5.04 -11.11 -14.15
N ASP A 143 4.31 -11.68 -15.12
CA ASP A 143 3.56 -10.94 -16.12
C ASP A 143 2.46 -10.09 -15.49
N GLN A 144 1.74 -10.62 -14.50
CA GLN A 144 0.75 -9.85 -13.74
C GLN A 144 1.37 -8.70 -12.94
N LEU A 145 2.55 -8.92 -12.34
CA LEU A 145 3.29 -7.85 -11.67
C LEU A 145 3.73 -6.77 -12.66
N ALA A 146 4.26 -7.15 -13.83
CA ALA A 146 4.65 -6.22 -14.86
C ALA A 146 3.47 -5.39 -15.40
N GLN A 147 2.32 -6.04 -15.63
CA GLN A 147 1.10 -5.35 -16.04
C GLN A 147 0.63 -4.38 -14.96
N SER A 148 0.62 -4.79 -13.69
CA SER A 148 0.19 -3.91 -12.59
C SER A 148 1.10 -2.70 -12.40
N LEU A 149 2.41 -2.84 -12.64
CA LEU A 149 3.35 -1.72 -12.63
C LEU A 149 3.07 -0.74 -13.76
N LYS A 150 2.85 -1.24 -14.97
CA LYS A 150 2.51 -0.39 -16.13
C LYS A 150 1.23 0.40 -15.86
N GLU A 151 0.20 -0.26 -15.36
CA GLU A 151 -1.08 0.37 -15.04
C GLU A 151 -0.96 1.40 -13.92
N MET A 152 -0.10 1.14 -12.93
CA MET A 152 0.25 2.12 -11.92
C MET A 152 0.96 3.33 -12.53
N ASP A 153 1.97 3.12 -13.38
CA ASP A 153 2.68 4.22 -14.04
C ASP A 153 1.74 5.11 -14.86
N ASP A 154 0.80 4.52 -15.59
CA ASP A 154 -0.13 5.24 -16.45
C ASP A 154 -1.18 6.04 -15.66
N ASN A 155 -1.59 5.56 -14.48
CA ASN A 155 -2.75 6.11 -13.75
C ASN A 155 -2.41 6.78 -12.41
N PHE A 156 -1.18 6.63 -11.89
CA PHE A 156 -0.83 7.15 -10.56
C PHE A 156 -0.75 8.68 -10.55
N GLU A 157 -0.37 9.32 -11.65
CA GLU A 157 -0.36 10.79 -11.72
C GLU A 157 -1.77 11.37 -11.63
N ASP A 158 -2.74 10.76 -12.33
CA ASP A 158 -4.16 11.13 -12.22
C ASP A 158 -4.65 10.99 -10.76
N PHE A 159 -4.28 9.89 -10.10
CA PHE A 159 -4.59 9.70 -8.67
C PHE A 159 -4.05 10.84 -7.79
N ILE A 160 -2.79 11.26 -7.98
CA ILE A 160 -2.20 12.38 -7.24
C ILE A 160 -2.90 13.70 -7.56
N GLN A 161 -3.23 13.95 -8.82
CA GLN A 161 -3.95 15.13 -9.25
C GLN A 161 -5.34 15.20 -8.60
N GLN A 162 -6.08 14.09 -8.59
CA GLN A 162 -7.39 14.00 -7.94
C GLN A 162 -7.31 14.20 -6.42
N LEU A 163 -6.26 13.69 -5.75
CA LEU A 163 -6.04 13.95 -4.32
C LEU A 163 -5.93 15.46 -4.04
N ASN A 164 -5.15 16.19 -4.86
CA ASN A 164 -5.00 17.64 -4.73
C ASN A 164 -6.33 18.37 -4.97
N MET A 165 -7.09 17.98 -5.99
CA MET A 165 -8.38 18.59 -6.33
C MET A 165 -9.45 18.36 -5.26
N THR A 166 -9.38 17.23 -4.56
CA THR A 166 -10.37 16.82 -3.55
C THR A 166 -10.00 17.26 -2.12
N GLY A 167 -8.99 18.13 -2.00
CA GLY A 167 -8.63 18.84 -0.78
C GLY A 167 -7.66 18.09 0.14
N TRP A 168 -7.02 17.02 -0.34
CA TRP A 168 -5.99 16.32 0.44
C TRP A 168 -4.67 17.06 0.41
N ASP A 169 -4.00 17.10 1.57
CA ASP A 169 -2.64 17.62 1.68
C ASP A 169 -1.64 16.55 1.22
N THR A 170 -1.26 16.61 -0.04
CA THR A 170 -0.25 15.71 -0.64
C THR A 170 1.18 16.02 -0.20
N GLN A 171 1.42 17.18 0.44
CA GLN A 171 2.72 17.51 1.03
C GLN A 171 2.89 16.83 2.40
N GLN A 172 1.79 16.44 3.05
CA GLN A 172 1.77 15.73 4.34
C GLN A 172 1.31 14.27 4.22
N ILE A 173 1.88 13.52 3.28
CA ILE A 173 1.68 12.06 3.22
C ILE A 173 2.46 11.41 4.39
N ASN A 174 1.77 11.24 5.51
CA ASN A 174 2.31 10.69 6.76
C ASN A 174 2.35 9.15 6.74
N LEU A 175 2.79 8.56 5.62
CA LEU A 175 3.00 7.13 5.48
C LEU A 175 4.43 6.80 5.88
N LYS A 176 4.59 6.13 7.02
CA LYS A 176 5.90 5.70 7.51
C LYS A 176 6.39 4.52 6.68
N VAL A 177 7.60 4.64 6.14
CA VAL A 177 8.33 3.51 5.58
C VAL A 177 8.88 2.68 6.73
N PRO A 178 8.61 1.36 6.80
CA PRO A 178 9.25 0.49 7.77
C PRO A 178 10.77 0.53 7.56
N LYS A 179 11.53 0.95 8.58
CA LYS A 179 12.96 1.25 8.46
C LYS A 179 13.89 0.06 8.74
N GLU A 180 13.35 -1.05 9.24
CA GLU A 180 14.18 -2.12 9.80
C GLU A 180 14.83 -3.00 8.72
N ILE A 181 14.38 -2.88 7.47
CA ILE A 181 14.76 -3.76 6.37
C ILE A 181 14.76 -2.93 5.08
N SER A 182 15.91 -2.35 4.72
CA SER A 182 16.11 -1.67 3.44
C SER A 182 17.11 -2.44 2.58
N ILE A 183 16.76 -2.66 1.32
CA ILE A 183 17.66 -3.30 0.35
C ILE A 183 18.71 -2.28 -0.09
N ASP A 184 19.98 -2.52 0.25
CA ASP A 184 21.11 -1.83 -0.37
C ASP A 184 21.23 -2.32 -1.82
N GLU A 185 21.10 -1.41 -2.79
CA GLU A 185 21.44 -1.71 -4.18
C GLU A 185 22.96 -1.96 -4.22
N LEU A 186 23.36 -3.23 -4.36
CA LEU A 186 24.76 -3.60 -4.52
C LEU A 186 25.31 -2.93 -5.78
N ASP A 187 26.27 -2.01 -5.61
CA ASP A 187 27.03 -1.42 -6.70
C ASP A 187 27.68 -2.52 -7.56
N PRO A 188 27.71 -2.38 -8.90
CA PRO A 188 28.40 -3.32 -9.76
C PRO A 188 29.92 -3.24 -9.50
N ILE A 189 30.52 -4.38 -9.15
CA ILE A 189 31.99 -4.59 -9.18
C ILE A 189 32.42 -4.78 -10.63
#